data_AF-A0A4S8ILZ4-F1
#
_entry.id   AF-A0A4S8ILZ4-F1
#
_cell.length_a   1.000
_cell.length_b   1.000
_cell.length_c   1.000
_cell.angle_alpha   90.00
_cell.angle_beta   90.00
_cell.angle_gamma   90.00
#
_symmetry.space_group_name_H-M   'P 1'
#
loop_
_entity.id
_entity.type
_entity.pdbx_description
1 polymer ?
#
loop_
_entity_poly.entity_id
_entity_poly.type
_entity_poly.pdbx_seq_one_letter_code
_entity_poly.pdbx_strand_id
1 'polypeptide(L)'
;MKKVDEWTMKPFPSDKAPPRCTAKYTVPALVFSIGGFTDNLFHDFTDVIVPLFISSYRFHGEVQFVVADIKPTWVSRFILILRQLSNYDIIDADNDDPGAVRCFPRVIPRLLLISRNKTRVFLNEKGIANMAASLGFDVRVTEPTNKTDVGEVARLVNSADVMMGVHGAGLTNMVFLPAGAVLIQVVPMGAPGWLPRDTFEEPSRDMQLKYLDYHIEGDESSLTEQYPKDHPVLKDPSSIHKQGWYALSEVYLENQNVRPQLDRLKNTLLEARSLLPHNSKEA
;
A
#
# COMPACT_ATOMS: atom_id res chain seq x y z
N MET A 1 -13.13 21.61 -13.82
CA MET A 1 -13.25 20.29 -13.15
C MET A 1 -14.06 20.49 -11.90
N LYS A 2 -15.08 19.65 -11.66
CA LYS A 2 -15.76 19.62 -10.36
C LYS A 2 -14.75 19.12 -9.32
N LYS A 3 -14.76 19.70 -8.12
CA LYS A 3 -13.92 19.23 -7.01
C LYS A 3 -14.44 17.85 -6.60
N VAL A 4 -13.55 16.86 -6.52
CA VAL A 4 -13.83 15.51 -6.01
C VAL A 4 -13.64 15.55 -4.50
N ASP A 5 -14.52 14.90 -3.74
CA ASP A 5 -14.40 14.89 -2.29
C ASP A 5 -13.26 13.97 -1.83
N GLU A 6 -12.41 14.50 -0.95
CA GLU A 6 -11.27 13.78 -0.38
C GLU A 6 -11.69 13.09 0.92
N TRP A 7 -11.50 11.77 0.95
CA TRP A 7 -11.76 10.95 2.13
C TRP A 7 -10.44 10.58 2.78
N THR A 8 -10.33 10.78 4.10
CA THR A 8 -9.12 10.45 4.86
C THR A 8 -9.46 9.55 6.03
N MET A 9 -8.72 8.46 6.17
CA MET A 9 -8.77 7.65 7.38
C MET A 9 -8.08 8.41 8.53
N LYS A 10 -8.83 8.71 9.58
CA LYS A 10 -8.29 9.37 10.78
C LYS A 10 -8.30 8.39 11.96
N PRO A 11 -7.18 8.22 12.67
CA PRO A 11 -7.19 7.44 13.91
C PRO A 11 -8.05 8.17 14.94
N PHE A 12 -8.83 7.41 15.71
CA PHE A 12 -9.56 8.01 16.81
C PHE A 12 -8.60 8.26 17.99
N PRO A 13 -8.60 9.46 18.59
CA PRO A 13 -7.74 9.75 19.74
C PRO A 13 -8.02 8.79 20.90
N SER A 14 -6.96 8.21 21.50
CA SER A 14 -7.08 7.23 22.60
C SER A 14 -7.68 7.83 23.89
N ASP A 15 -7.67 9.15 24.03
CA ASP A 15 -8.17 9.92 25.16
C ASP A 15 -9.68 10.24 25.05
N LYS A 16 -10.31 9.93 23.91
CA LYS A 16 -11.75 10.16 23.69
C LYS A 16 -12.47 8.84 23.45
N ALA A 17 -13.76 8.80 23.79
CA ALA A 17 -14.63 7.69 23.40
C ALA A 17 -15.07 7.86 21.93
N PRO A 18 -15.04 6.78 21.10
CA PRO A 18 -15.51 6.85 19.72
C PRO A 18 -17.00 7.24 19.68
N PRO A 19 -17.45 7.92 18.61
CA PRO A 19 -18.86 8.27 18.46
C PRO A 19 -19.72 7.01 18.46
N ARG A 20 -20.91 7.10 19.03
CA ARG A 20 -21.85 5.98 19.02
C ARG A 20 -22.35 5.74 17.60
N CYS A 21 -22.28 4.50 17.15
CA CYS A 21 -22.85 4.06 15.89
C CYS A 21 -24.36 4.31 15.86
N THR A 22 -24.85 5.04 14.87
CA THR A 22 -26.29 5.12 14.56
C THR A 22 -26.74 3.96 13.70
N ALA A 23 -25.83 3.42 12.87
CA ALA A 23 -26.04 2.22 12.07
C ALA A 23 -24.83 1.28 12.21
N LYS A 24 -25.09 -0.02 12.39
CA LYS A 24 -24.06 -1.06 12.49
C LYS A 24 -24.21 -2.04 11.34
N TYR A 25 -23.09 -2.39 10.72
CA TYR A 25 -23.01 -3.31 9.60
C TYR A 25 -22.24 -4.57 9.99
N THR A 26 -22.58 -5.69 9.37
CA THR A 26 -21.90 -6.99 9.56
C THR A 26 -20.89 -7.30 8.47
N VAL A 27 -20.88 -6.52 7.39
CA VAL A 27 -19.99 -6.64 6.23
C VAL A 27 -19.04 -5.44 6.14
N PRO A 28 -17.85 -5.57 5.51
CA PRO A 28 -16.98 -4.43 5.26
C PRO A 28 -17.64 -3.41 4.32
N ALA A 29 -17.16 -2.15 4.38
CA ALA A 29 -17.46 -1.15 3.38
C ALA A 29 -16.35 -1.05 2.34
N LEU A 30 -16.72 -0.76 1.10
CA LEU A 30 -15.82 -0.25 0.06
C LEU A 30 -16.28 1.16 -0.30
N VAL A 31 -15.43 2.14 0.02
CA VAL A 31 -15.65 3.56 -0.25
C VAL A 31 -14.99 3.92 -1.58
N PHE A 32 -15.73 4.57 -2.47
CA PHE A 32 -15.18 5.10 -3.72
C PHE A 32 -15.94 6.34 -4.18
N SER A 33 -15.28 7.20 -4.96
CA SER A 33 -15.90 8.37 -5.57
C SER A 33 -16.15 8.12 -7.07
N ILE A 34 -17.25 8.64 -7.58
CA ILE A 34 -17.54 8.72 -9.02
C ILE A 34 -17.58 10.17 -9.54
N GLY A 35 -16.96 11.11 -8.81
CA GLY A 35 -16.89 12.53 -9.18
C GLY A 35 -15.81 12.89 -10.20
N GLY A 36 -14.87 11.97 -10.46
CA GLY A 36 -13.73 12.16 -11.36
C GLY A 36 -14.10 12.12 -12.86
N PHE A 37 -13.31 11.39 -13.65
CA PHE A 37 -13.46 11.30 -15.11
C PHE A 37 -14.58 10.37 -15.60
N THR A 38 -15.50 9.99 -14.72
CA THR A 38 -16.67 9.16 -15.06
C THR A 38 -17.60 9.88 -16.05
N ASP A 39 -18.45 9.12 -16.74
CA ASP A 39 -19.26 9.50 -17.93
C ASP A 39 -18.52 9.36 -19.26
N ASN A 40 -17.31 8.81 -19.24
CA ASN A 40 -16.60 8.34 -20.42
C ASN A 40 -16.38 6.83 -20.28
N LEU A 41 -16.73 6.04 -21.30
CA LEU A 41 -16.66 4.57 -21.22
C LEU A 41 -15.28 4.04 -20.81
N PHE A 42 -14.19 4.65 -21.27
CA PHE A 42 -12.85 4.23 -20.89
C PHE A 42 -12.65 4.43 -19.39
N HIS A 43 -12.84 5.67 -18.89
CA HIS A 43 -12.67 6.00 -17.48
C HIS A 43 -13.66 5.30 -16.55
N ASP A 44 -14.91 5.10 -17.00
CA ASP A 44 -15.92 4.33 -16.26
C ASP A 44 -15.38 2.93 -15.92
N PHE A 45 -14.74 2.28 -16.89
CA PHE A 45 -14.20 0.93 -16.70
C PHE A 45 -12.84 0.94 -16.02
N THR A 46 -11.89 1.75 -16.47
CA THR A 46 -10.51 1.72 -15.97
C THR A 46 -10.36 2.27 -14.58
N ASP A 47 -11.11 3.33 -14.25
CA ASP A 47 -10.89 4.09 -13.02
C ASP A 47 -11.87 3.66 -11.92
N VAL A 48 -13.01 3.06 -12.28
CA VAL A 48 -14.06 2.69 -11.32
C VAL A 48 -14.42 1.20 -11.39
N ILE A 49 -15.00 0.71 -12.49
CA ILE A 49 -15.62 -0.64 -12.51
C ILE A 49 -14.58 -1.77 -12.36
N VAL A 50 -13.46 -1.73 -13.07
CA VAL A 50 -12.43 -2.76 -12.97
C VAL A 50 -11.78 -2.76 -11.57
N PRO A 51 -11.33 -1.61 -11.01
CA PRO A 51 -10.86 -1.56 -9.63
C PRO A 51 -11.90 -2.05 -8.61
N LEU A 52 -13.18 -1.68 -8.79
CA LEU A 52 -14.27 -2.11 -7.93
C LEU A 52 -14.47 -3.61 -8.00
N PHE A 53 -14.48 -4.22 -9.20
CA PHE A 53 -14.55 -5.66 -9.38
C PHE A 53 -13.40 -6.36 -8.64
N ILE A 54 -12.15 -5.94 -8.89
CA ILE A 54 -10.96 -6.55 -8.30
C ILE A 54 -10.99 -6.49 -6.76
N SER A 55 -11.38 -5.33 -6.18
CA SER A 55 -11.43 -5.16 -4.73
C SER A 55 -12.63 -5.82 -4.06
N SER A 56 -13.78 -5.91 -4.73
CA SER A 56 -15.03 -6.43 -4.13
C SER A 56 -15.25 -7.92 -4.35
N TYR A 57 -14.71 -8.51 -5.43
CA TYR A 57 -15.02 -9.90 -5.84
C TYR A 57 -14.75 -10.93 -4.75
N ARG A 58 -13.70 -10.73 -3.94
CA ARG A 58 -13.31 -11.59 -2.81
C ARG A 58 -14.37 -11.67 -1.69
N PHE A 59 -15.33 -10.76 -1.66
CA PHE A 59 -16.40 -10.75 -0.66
C PHE A 59 -17.67 -11.47 -1.15
N HIS A 60 -17.72 -11.91 -2.41
CA HIS A 60 -18.86 -12.67 -2.94
C HIS A 60 -20.23 -11.98 -2.71
N GLY A 61 -20.28 -10.65 -2.87
CA GLY A 61 -21.47 -9.84 -2.62
C GLY A 61 -21.59 -9.31 -1.18
N GLU A 62 -20.83 -9.85 -0.22
CA GLU A 62 -20.84 -9.46 1.20
C GLU A 62 -19.97 -8.22 1.47
N VAL A 63 -20.26 -7.13 0.77
CA VAL A 63 -19.57 -5.84 0.91
C VAL A 63 -20.55 -4.70 0.66
N GLN A 64 -20.57 -3.71 1.55
CA GLN A 64 -21.39 -2.52 1.44
C GLN A 64 -20.68 -1.46 0.58
N PHE A 65 -21.33 -0.93 -0.45
CA PHE A 65 -20.80 0.21 -1.19
C PHE A 65 -21.23 1.53 -0.55
N VAL A 66 -20.25 2.42 -0.37
CA VAL A 66 -20.42 3.79 0.08
C VAL A 66 -19.84 4.68 -1.01
N VAL A 67 -20.68 5.47 -1.67
CA VAL A 67 -20.33 6.19 -2.89
C VAL A 67 -20.39 7.68 -2.66
N ALA A 68 -19.27 8.35 -2.87
CA ALA A 68 -19.17 9.82 -2.86
C ALA A 68 -19.26 10.39 -4.28
N ASP A 69 -19.60 11.67 -4.37
CA ASP A 69 -19.80 12.41 -5.62
C ASP A 69 -20.77 11.68 -6.58
N ILE A 70 -21.87 11.17 -6.03
CA ILE A 70 -22.78 10.27 -6.73
C ILE A 70 -23.42 10.94 -7.95
N LYS A 71 -23.48 10.19 -9.05
CA LYS A 71 -24.16 10.57 -10.29
C LYS A 71 -25.32 9.60 -10.54
N PRO A 72 -26.59 9.97 -10.28
CA PRO A 72 -27.73 9.04 -10.39
C PRO A 72 -27.88 8.39 -11.78
N THR A 73 -27.57 9.13 -12.85
CA THR A 73 -27.56 8.63 -14.22
C THR A 73 -26.49 7.56 -14.43
N TRP A 74 -25.30 7.76 -13.87
CA TRP A 74 -24.20 6.80 -13.92
C TRP A 74 -24.54 5.52 -13.15
N VAL A 75 -25.08 5.66 -11.93
CA VAL A 75 -25.50 4.51 -11.11
C VAL A 75 -26.56 3.70 -11.84
N SER A 76 -27.57 4.37 -12.41
CA SER A 76 -28.63 3.70 -13.17
C SER A 76 -28.08 2.93 -14.38
N ARG A 77 -27.06 3.46 -15.05
CA ARG A 77 -26.39 2.82 -16.18
C ARG A 77 -25.62 1.56 -15.77
N PHE A 78 -24.98 1.56 -14.60
CA PHE A 78 -24.14 0.44 -14.11
C PHE A 78 -24.80 -0.43 -13.04
N ILE A 79 -26.08 -0.22 -12.73
CA ILE A 79 -26.76 -0.83 -11.58
C ILE A 79 -26.73 -2.37 -11.60
N LEU A 80 -26.79 -2.99 -12.77
CA LEU A 80 -26.71 -4.46 -12.90
C LEU A 80 -25.35 -5.01 -12.47
N ILE A 81 -24.27 -4.30 -12.81
CA ILE A 81 -22.91 -4.66 -12.39
C ILE A 81 -22.76 -4.43 -10.89
N LEU A 82 -23.21 -3.29 -10.38
CA LEU A 82 -23.11 -2.95 -8.95
C LEU A 82 -23.86 -3.97 -8.08
N ARG A 83 -25.07 -4.38 -8.48
CA ARG A 83 -25.87 -5.44 -7.82
C ARG A 83 -25.28 -6.84 -7.93
N GLN A 84 -24.43 -7.09 -8.91
CA GLN A 84 -23.71 -8.35 -9.01
C GLN A 84 -22.50 -8.40 -8.06
N LEU A 85 -21.95 -7.24 -7.72
CA LEU A 85 -20.77 -7.10 -6.85
C LEU A 85 -21.10 -6.89 -5.38
N SER A 86 -22.31 -6.41 -5.06
CA SER A 86 -22.81 -6.21 -3.71
C SER A 86 -24.26 -6.66 -3.58
N ASN A 87 -24.57 -7.36 -2.49
CA ASN A 87 -25.91 -7.78 -2.11
C ASN A 87 -26.72 -6.66 -1.42
N TYR A 88 -26.16 -5.46 -1.28
CA TYR A 88 -26.73 -4.36 -0.49
C TYR A 88 -27.00 -3.13 -1.36
N ASP A 89 -27.96 -2.31 -0.93
CA ASP A 89 -28.21 -1.02 -1.56
C ASP A 89 -27.04 -0.06 -1.34
N ILE A 90 -26.75 0.77 -2.35
CA ILE A 90 -25.66 1.74 -2.31
C ILE A 90 -25.97 2.82 -1.26
N ILE A 91 -25.01 3.10 -0.40
CA ILE A 91 -25.06 4.28 0.48
C ILE A 91 -24.54 5.46 -0.30
N ASP A 92 -25.43 6.42 -0.56
CA ASP A 92 -25.08 7.74 -1.08
C ASP A 92 -24.45 8.57 0.04
N ALA A 93 -23.13 8.79 -0.05
CA ALA A 93 -22.39 9.53 0.96
C ALA A 93 -22.67 11.04 0.91
N ASP A 94 -23.10 11.56 -0.24
CA ASP A 94 -23.34 13.00 -0.42
C ASP A 94 -24.68 13.43 0.20
N ASN A 95 -25.67 12.54 0.17
CA ASN A 95 -27.02 12.76 0.71
C ASN A 95 -27.33 11.86 1.91
N ASP A 96 -26.29 11.45 2.64
CA ASP A 96 -26.46 10.69 3.89
C ASP A 96 -27.06 11.58 5.01
N ASP A 97 -27.65 10.96 6.03
CA ASP A 97 -28.10 11.66 7.23
C ASP A 97 -26.89 12.35 7.91
N PRO A 98 -26.89 13.68 8.09
CA PRO A 98 -25.78 14.42 8.70
C PRO A 98 -25.43 13.97 10.13
N GLY A 99 -26.37 13.33 10.84
CA GLY A 99 -26.16 12.75 12.16
C GLY A 99 -25.70 11.29 12.13
N ALA A 100 -25.62 10.65 10.97
CA ALA A 100 -25.31 9.24 10.88
C ALA A 100 -23.84 8.93 11.18
N VAL A 101 -23.64 7.94 12.04
CA VAL A 101 -22.35 7.31 12.30
C VAL A 101 -22.47 5.85 11.92
N ARG A 102 -21.95 5.52 10.73
CA ARG A 102 -22.00 4.16 10.16
C ARG A 102 -20.76 3.37 10.59
N CYS A 103 -20.99 2.30 11.33
CA CYS A 103 -19.92 1.45 11.84
C CYS A 103 -19.82 0.14 11.09
N PHE A 104 -18.64 -0.13 10.56
CA PHE A 104 -18.29 -1.36 9.85
C PHE A 104 -17.36 -2.22 10.72
N PRO A 105 -17.37 -3.55 10.55
CA PRO A 105 -16.66 -4.47 11.44
C PRO A 105 -15.14 -4.38 11.31
N ARG A 106 -14.63 -3.95 10.16
CA ARG A 106 -13.19 -3.82 9.90
C ARG A 106 -12.90 -2.88 8.74
N VAL A 107 -11.71 -2.29 8.79
CA VAL A 107 -11.09 -1.58 7.68
C VAL A 107 -10.07 -2.51 7.03
N ILE A 108 -10.03 -2.54 5.69
CA ILE A 108 -9.12 -3.39 4.91
C ILE A 108 -8.13 -2.46 4.20
N PRO A 109 -6.94 -2.26 4.78
CA PRO A 109 -5.97 -1.33 4.23
C PRO A 109 -5.36 -1.86 2.93
N ARG A 110 -5.10 -0.97 1.97
CA ARG A 110 -4.43 -1.30 0.71
C ARG A 110 -2.92 -1.25 0.88
N LEU A 111 -2.25 -2.33 0.52
CA LEU A 111 -0.79 -2.42 0.46
C LEU A 111 -0.33 -2.43 -1.00
N LEU A 112 0.46 -1.44 -1.39
CA LEU A 112 1.12 -1.39 -2.68
C LEU A 112 2.54 -1.96 -2.58
N LEU A 113 2.79 -3.09 -3.25
CA LEU A 113 4.11 -3.70 -3.35
C LEU A 113 4.79 -3.24 -4.64
N ILE A 114 5.91 -2.55 -4.50
CA ILE A 114 6.74 -2.08 -5.61
C ILE A 114 7.66 -3.21 -6.07
N SER A 115 7.30 -3.78 -7.21
CA SER A 115 8.05 -4.80 -7.93
C SER A 115 9.21 -4.21 -8.72
N ARG A 116 10.20 -5.05 -9.00
CA ARG A 116 11.42 -4.72 -9.75
C ARG A 116 11.81 -5.95 -10.59
N ASN A 117 12.19 -5.74 -11.85
CA ASN A 117 12.59 -6.84 -12.75
C ASN A 117 14.08 -6.82 -13.17
N LYS A 118 14.83 -5.76 -12.83
CA LYS A 118 16.25 -5.61 -13.21
C LYS A 118 17.21 -5.84 -12.06
N THR A 119 17.10 -5.04 -11.00
CA THR A 119 18.00 -5.05 -9.85
C THR A 119 17.20 -5.08 -8.57
N ARG A 120 17.74 -5.68 -7.50
CA ARG A 120 17.07 -5.78 -6.19
C ARG A 120 15.68 -6.41 -6.30
N VAL A 121 15.58 -7.46 -7.11
CA VAL A 121 14.33 -8.20 -7.34
C VAL A 121 13.96 -8.96 -6.06
N PHE A 122 12.67 -8.97 -5.71
CA PHE A 122 12.13 -9.87 -4.70
C PHE A 122 12.04 -11.29 -5.26
N LEU A 123 12.91 -12.18 -4.79
CA LEU A 123 12.95 -13.58 -5.24
C LEU A 123 11.74 -14.40 -4.78
N ASN A 124 10.97 -13.90 -3.80
CA ASN A 124 9.78 -14.53 -3.25
C ASN A 124 8.57 -13.57 -3.21
N GLU A 125 8.45 -12.67 -4.19
CA GLU A 125 7.39 -11.65 -4.28
C GLU A 125 5.97 -12.21 -4.08
N LYS A 126 5.64 -13.32 -4.76
CA LYS A 126 4.34 -13.98 -4.60
C LYS A 126 4.07 -14.43 -3.16
N GLY A 127 5.11 -14.89 -2.47
CA GLY A 127 5.04 -15.27 -1.06
C GLY A 127 4.76 -14.06 -0.15
N ILE A 128 5.44 -12.94 -0.42
CA ILE A 128 5.21 -11.66 0.28
C ILE A 128 3.76 -11.19 0.07
N ALA A 129 3.30 -11.16 -1.18
CA ALA A 129 1.95 -10.71 -1.52
C ALA A 129 0.87 -11.59 -0.87
N ASN A 130 1.01 -12.92 -0.93
CA ASN A 130 0.07 -13.85 -0.30
C ASN A 130 0.04 -13.70 1.23
N MET A 131 1.21 -13.56 1.85
CA MET A 131 1.32 -13.34 3.28
C MET A 131 0.64 -12.02 3.68
N ALA A 132 0.94 -10.90 3.02
CA ALA A 132 0.28 -9.62 3.27
C ALA A 132 -1.25 -9.72 3.11
N ALA A 133 -1.74 -10.39 2.07
CA ALA A 133 -3.17 -10.63 1.89
C ALA A 133 -3.79 -11.43 3.06
N SER A 134 -3.08 -12.44 3.57
CA SER A 134 -3.52 -13.22 4.75
C SER A 134 -3.55 -12.40 6.04
N LEU A 135 -2.77 -11.32 6.11
CA LEU A 135 -2.80 -10.33 7.19
C LEU A 135 -3.89 -9.27 7.00
N GLY A 136 -4.79 -9.45 6.03
CA GLY A 136 -5.95 -8.57 5.84
C GLY A 136 -5.66 -7.31 5.03
N PHE A 137 -4.57 -7.25 4.28
CA PHE A 137 -4.34 -6.19 3.30
C PHE A 137 -5.05 -6.49 1.96
N ASP A 138 -5.50 -5.45 1.25
CA ASP A 138 -5.77 -5.48 -0.20
C ASP A 138 -4.44 -5.24 -0.92
N VAL A 139 -3.78 -6.29 -1.39
CA VAL A 139 -2.43 -6.20 -1.95
C VAL A 139 -2.49 -5.91 -3.45
N ARG A 140 -1.81 -4.84 -3.89
CA ARG A 140 -1.58 -4.53 -5.29
C ARG A 140 -0.09 -4.58 -5.57
N VAL A 141 0.32 -5.27 -6.62
CA VAL A 141 1.72 -5.29 -7.08
C VAL A 141 1.83 -4.38 -8.29
N THR A 142 2.83 -3.51 -8.32
CA THR A 142 3.11 -2.62 -9.45
C THR A 142 4.58 -2.57 -9.77
N GLU A 143 4.92 -2.44 -11.04
CA GLU A 143 6.28 -2.29 -11.53
C GLU A 143 6.42 -0.93 -12.26
N PRO A 144 6.66 0.18 -11.54
CA PRO A 144 6.82 1.48 -12.17
C PRO A 144 8.09 1.48 -13.03
N THR A 145 7.94 1.82 -14.31
CA THR A 145 9.06 1.97 -15.25
C THR A 145 9.18 3.41 -15.71
N ASN A 146 10.27 3.77 -16.38
CA ASN A 146 10.43 5.09 -17.00
C ASN A 146 9.45 5.37 -18.15
N LYS A 147 8.63 4.39 -18.55
CA LYS A 147 7.59 4.53 -19.57
C LYS A 147 6.18 4.63 -18.98
N THR A 148 6.03 4.41 -17.68
CA THR A 148 4.72 4.43 -17.03
C THR A 148 4.24 5.88 -16.90
N ASP A 149 2.95 6.11 -17.17
CA ASP A 149 2.34 7.43 -17.00
C ASP A 149 2.41 7.87 -15.54
N VAL A 150 2.90 9.10 -15.31
CA VAL A 150 3.06 9.63 -13.93
C VAL A 150 1.70 9.80 -13.26
N GLY A 151 0.66 10.19 -14.01
CA GLY A 151 -0.69 10.33 -13.48
C GLY A 151 -1.28 9.00 -13.02
N GLU A 152 -1.01 7.92 -13.75
CA GLU A 152 -1.39 6.55 -13.38
C GLU A 152 -0.69 6.10 -12.09
N VAL A 153 0.64 6.28 -12.00
CA VAL A 153 1.41 5.95 -10.79
C VAL A 153 0.94 6.78 -9.59
N ALA A 154 0.73 8.08 -9.79
CA ALA A 154 0.26 8.97 -8.73
C ALA A 154 -1.10 8.52 -8.19
N ARG A 155 -2.07 8.21 -9.05
CA ARG A 155 -3.39 7.71 -8.62
C ARG A 155 -3.27 6.39 -7.87
N LEU A 156 -2.44 5.46 -8.37
CA LEU A 156 -2.27 4.16 -7.73
C LEU A 156 -1.64 4.28 -6.35
N VAL A 157 -0.55 5.04 -6.23
CA VAL A 157 0.17 5.24 -4.95
C VAL A 157 -0.66 6.05 -3.96
N ASN A 158 -1.36 7.09 -4.42
CA ASN A 158 -2.24 7.89 -3.56
C ASN A 158 -3.41 7.08 -2.97
N SER A 159 -3.78 5.96 -3.61
CA SER A 159 -4.82 5.06 -3.12
C SER A 159 -4.34 4.02 -2.10
N ALA A 160 -3.05 4.01 -1.73
CA ALA A 160 -2.45 3.02 -0.85
C ALA A 160 -2.29 3.55 0.59
N ASP A 161 -2.59 2.69 1.57
CA ASP A 161 -2.38 2.97 3.00
C ASP A 161 -0.97 2.54 3.44
N VAL A 162 -0.42 1.52 2.78
CA VAL A 162 0.94 1.02 2.97
C VAL A 162 1.61 0.89 1.62
N MET A 163 2.85 1.36 1.49
CA MET A 163 3.68 1.11 0.33
C MET A 163 4.95 0.39 0.77
N MET A 164 5.28 -0.72 0.10
CA MET A 164 6.43 -1.54 0.42
C MET A 164 7.29 -1.78 -0.82
N GLY A 165 8.61 -1.77 -0.68
CA GLY A 165 9.52 -2.11 -1.78
C GLY A 165 10.97 -2.17 -1.34
N VAL A 166 11.84 -2.66 -2.23
CA VAL A 166 13.29 -2.64 -1.99
C VAL A 166 13.86 -1.27 -2.28
N HIS A 167 14.78 -0.81 -1.43
CA HIS A 167 15.50 0.46 -1.56
C HIS A 167 15.87 0.81 -3.01
N GLY A 168 15.46 1.99 -3.46
CA GLY A 168 15.83 2.57 -4.75
C GLY A 168 14.69 3.36 -5.40
N ALA A 169 14.88 3.73 -6.67
CA ALA A 169 14.03 4.70 -7.36
C ALA A 169 12.52 4.39 -7.34
N GLY A 170 12.11 3.11 -7.37
CA GLY A 170 10.68 2.78 -7.29
C GLY A 170 9.99 3.30 -6.03
N LEU A 171 10.70 3.35 -4.90
CA LEU A 171 10.17 3.88 -3.64
C LEU A 171 10.02 5.40 -3.62
N THR A 172 10.68 6.15 -4.51
CA THR A 172 10.55 7.62 -4.51
C THR A 172 9.15 8.08 -4.91
N ASN A 173 8.34 7.19 -5.47
CA ASN A 173 6.92 7.43 -5.68
C ASN A 173 6.13 7.64 -4.37
N MET A 174 6.75 7.43 -3.20
CA MET A 174 6.19 7.82 -1.89
C MET A 174 5.67 9.26 -1.85
N VAL A 175 6.19 10.15 -2.71
CA VAL A 175 5.71 11.55 -2.87
C VAL A 175 4.20 11.66 -3.14
N PHE A 176 3.57 10.59 -3.64
CA PHE A 176 2.13 10.54 -3.89
C PHE A 176 1.33 9.90 -2.76
N LEU A 177 1.98 9.32 -1.74
CA LEU A 177 1.28 8.74 -0.60
C LEU A 177 0.54 9.82 0.20
N PRO A 178 -0.66 9.51 0.71
CA PRO A 178 -1.36 10.43 1.59
C PRO A 178 -0.67 10.50 2.96
N ALA A 179 -0.77 11.65 3.62
CA ALA A 179 -0.28 11.82 4.99
C ALA A 179 -0.85 10.75 5.93
N GLY A 180 -0.01 10.19 6.79
CA GLY A 180 -0.36 9.11 7.71
C GLY A 180 -0.22 7.69 7.13
N ALA A 181 0.00 7.53 5.83
CA ALA A 181 0.34 6.24 5.22
C ALA A 181 1.69 5.72 5.73
N VAL A 182 1.91 4.40 5.59
CA VAL A 182 3.13 3.72 6.03
C VAL A 182 4.01 3.39 4.83
N LEU A 183 5.26 3.85 4.84
CA LEU A 183 6.30 3.38 3.93
C LEU A 183 7.12 2.28 4.61
N ILE A 184 7.22 1.12 3.97
CA ILE A 184 8.08 0.00 4.38
C ILE A 184 9.23 -0.13 3.38
N GLN A 185 10.43 0.18 3.82
CA GLN A 185 11.63 0.01 3.01
C GLN A 185 12.32 -1.31 3.31
N VAL A 186 12.47 -2.18 2.31
CA VAL A 186 13.38 -3.33 2.40
C VAL A 186 14.80 -2.84 2.07
N VAL A 187 15.69 -2.92 3.05
CA VAL A 187 17.07 -2.43 2.98
C VAL A 187 17.98 -3.58 2.57
N PRO A 188 18.71 -3.49 1.43
CA PRO A 188 19.66 -4.51 1.01
C PRO A 188 20.77 -4.71 2.04
N MET A 189 21.32 -5.93 2.08
CA MET A 189 22.47 -6.23 2.93
C MET A 189 23.62 -5.30 2.57
N GLY A 190 24.38 -4.86 3.57
CA GLY A 190 25.55 -4.01 3.36
C GLY A 190 25.21 -2.57 3.00
N ALA A 191 23.95 -2.13 3.06
CA ALA A 191 23.63 -0.70 3.00
C ALA A 191 24.18 0.03 4.25
N PRO A 192 24.95 1.11 4.09
CA PRO A 192 25.38 1.93 5.23
C PRO A 192 24.18 2.67 5.82
N GLY A 193 24.17 2.92 7.13
CA GLY A 193 22.99 3.46 7.83
C GLY A 193 22.49 4.82 7.34
N TRP A 194 23.35 5.66 6.75
CA TRP A 194 22.92 6.92 6.14
C TRP A 194 22.05 6.71 4.90
N LEU A 195 22.25 5.60 4.17
CA LEU A 195 21.57 5.36 2.91
C LEU A 195 20.05 5.24 3.09
N PRO A 196 19.49 4.36 3.94
CA PRO A 196 18.05 4.32 4.19
C PRO A 196 17.54 5.58 4.88
N ARG A 197 18.31 6.13 5.83
CA ARG A 197 17.92 7.29 6.64
C ARG A 197 17.68 8.55 5.80
N ASP A 198 18.69 8.96 5.04
CA ASP A 198 18.68 10.25 4.35
C ASP A 198 17.80 10.22 3.08
N THR A 199 17.54 9.03 2.53
CA THR A 199 16.77 8.89 1.28
C THR A 199 15.29 8.64 1.50
N PHE A 200 14.90 7.94 2.57
CA PHE A 200 13.51 7.56 2.78
C PHE A 200 13.01 7.78 4.21
N GLU A 201 13.82 7.58 5.26
CA GLU A 201 13.33 7.77 6.63
C GLU A 201 13.01 9.24 6.95
N GLU A 202 13.99 10.13 6.85
CA GLU A 202 13.81 11.55 7.17
C GLU A 202 12.77 12.20 6.24
N PRO A 203 12.85 12.02 4.90
CA PRO A 203 11.84 12.58 4.01
C PRO A 203 10.43 12.04 4.27
N SER A 204 10.27 10.76 4.65
CA SER A 204 8.96 10.21 5.02
C SER A 204 8.36 10.97 6.20
N ARG A 205 9.16 11.25 7.23
CA ARG A 205 8.69 11.99 8.42
C ARG A 205 8.30 13.43 8.06
N ASP A 206 9.09 14.10 7.23
CA ASP A 206 8.78 15.46 6.74
C ASP A 206 7.48 15.50 5.93
N MET A 207 7.17 14.41 5.22
CA MET A 207 5.92 14.22 4.49
C MET A 207 4.75 13.71 5.35
N GLN A 208 4.93 13.63 6.67
CA GLN A 208 3.93 13.08 7.61
C GLN A 208 3.57 11.61 7.35
N LEU A 209 4.46 10.86 6.69
CA LEU A 209 4.38 9.43 6.55
C LEU A 209 4.96 8.73 7.78
N LYS A 210 4.49 7.52 8.03
CA LYS A 210 5.09 6.62 9.01
C LYS A 210 6.11 5.76 8.28
N TYR A 211 7.27 5.56 8.89
CA TYR A 211 8.37 4.85 8.26
C TYR A 211 8.73 3.59 9.04
N LEU A 212 8.91 2.49 8.31
CA LEU A 212 9.48 1.25 8.81
C LEU A 212 10.55 0.78 7.83
N ASP A 213 11.63 0.19 8.35
CA ASP A 213 12.60 -0.52 7.53
C ASP A 213 12.70 -2.00 7.89
N TYR A 214 13.05 -2.80 6.89
CA TYR A 214 13.33 -4.21 7.00
C TYR A 214 14.73 -4.46 6.46
N HIS A 215 15.70 -4.57 7.36
CA HIS A 215 17.07 -4.90 7.00
C HIS A 215 17.17 -6.40 6.75
N ILE A 216 17.52 -6.76 5.52
CA ILE A 216 17.73 -8.17 5.19
C ILE A 216 19.00 -8.69 5.86
N GLU A 217 18.97 -9.95 6.26
CA GLU A 217 20.09 -10.73 6.74
C GLU A 217 20.84 -11.39 5.57
N GLY A 218 22.00 -11.97 5.87
CA GLY A 218 22.86 -12.54 4.84
C GLY A 218 22.19 -13.65 4.03
N ASP A 219 21.44 -14.54 4.67
CA ASP A 219 20.73 -15.64 4.01
C ASP A 219 19.51 -15.21 3.18
N GLU A 220 19.05 -13.98 3.38
CA GLU A 220 18.05 -13.31 2.56
C GLU A 220 18.66 -12.59 1.34
N SER A 221 19.99 -12.56 1.24
CA SER A 221 20.72 -11.98 0.11
C SER A 221 21.18 -13.04 -0.87
N SER A 222 20.91 -12.81 -2.16
CA SER A 222 21.50 -13.61 -3.25
C SER A 222 23.03 -13.51 -3.34
N LEU A 223 23.67 -12.58 -2.63
CA LEU A 223 25.13 -12.48 -2.58
C LEU A 223 25.77 -13.73 -1.93
N THR A 224 25.03 -14.46 -1.09
CA THR A 224 25.50 -15.74 -0.52
C THR A 224 25.66 -16.85 -1.55
N GLU A 225 25.00 -16.73 -2.71
CA GLU A 225 25.12 -17.65 -3.84
C GLU A 225 26.27 -17.22 -4.78
N GLN A 226 26.74 -15.97 -4.67
CA GLN A 226 27.73 -15.35 -5.56
C GLN A 226 29.14 -15.29 -4.97
N TYR A 227 29.26 -15.18 -3.64
CA TYR A 227 30.54 -15.00 -2.95
C TYR A 227 30.81 -16.14 -1.95
N PRO A 228 32.09 -16.52 -1.75
CA PRO A 228 32.49 -17.41 -0.65
C PRO A 228 32.03 -16.88 0.71
N LYS A 229 31.73 -17.79 1.65
CA LYS A 229 31.18 -17.44 2.98
C LYS A 229 32.07 -16.50 3.81
N ASP A 230 33.37 -16.52 3.56
CA ASP A 230 34.41 -15.72 4.21
C ASP A 230 34.75 -14.44 3.45
N HIS A 231 34.15 -14.22 2.28
CA HIS A 231 34.43 -13.05 1.44
C HIS A 231 34.02 -11.74 2.16
N PRO A 232 34.82 -10.65 2.04
CA PRO A 232 34.52 -9.37 2.70
C PRO A 232 33.14 -8.78 2.37
N VAL A 233 32.59 -9.05 1.18
CA VAL A 233 31.21 -8.65 0.82
C VAL A 233 30.17 -9.18 1.81
N LEU A 234 30.38 -10.36 2.40
CA LEU A 234 29.46 -10.96 3.36
C LEU A 234 29.86 -10.69 4.82
N LYS A 235 31.14 -10.48 5.09
CA LYS A 235 31.70 -10.42 6.46
C LYS A 235 32.14 -9.04 6.92
N ASP A 236 32.57 -8.19 6.00
CA ASP A 236 33.00 -6.83 6.28
C ASP A 236 32.51 -5.86 5.19
N PRO A 237 31.20 -5.55 5.14
CA PRO A 237 30.66 -4.60 4.17
C PRO A 237 31.33 -3.21 4.23
N SER A 238 31.82 -2.81 5.41
CA SER A 238 32.55 -1.55 5.60
C SER A 238 33.84 -1.48 4.77
N SER A 239 34.52 -2.61 4.54
CA SER A 239 35.68 -2.66 3.63
C SER A 239 35.31 -2.33 2.18
N ILE A 240 34.09 -2.68 1.75
CA ILE A 240 33.57 -2.34 0.43
C ILE A 240 33.18 -0.86 0.39
N HIS A 241 32.58 -0.33 1.47
CA HIS A 241 32.24 1.10 1.55
C HIS A 241 33.46 2.01 1.42
N LYS A 242 34.60 1.60 1.99
CA LYS A 242 35.88 2.33 1.90
C LYS A 242 36.43 2.41 0.47
N GLN A 243 35.99 1.54 -0.44
CA GLN A 243 36.36 1.58 -1.85
C GLN A 243 35.53 2.62 -2.64
N GLY A 244 34.54 3.25 -2.00
CA GLY A 244 33.75 4.33 -2.55
C GLY A 244 32.37 3.88 -3.06
N TRP A 245 31.60 4.87 -3.53
CA TRP A 245 30.21 4.68 -3.95
C TRP A 245 30.04 3.63 -5.05
N TYR A 246 30.94 3.61 -6.04
CA TYR A 246 30.83 2.69 -7.18
C TYR A 246 30.88 1.22 -6.74
N ALA A 247 31.86 0.84 -5.90
CA ALA A 247 31.96 -0.52 -5.39
C ALA A 247 30.75 -0.92 -4.54
N LEU A 248 30.25 -0.01 -3.70
CA LEU A 248 29.05 -0.23 -2.90
C LEU A 248 27.82 -0.44 -3.78
N SER A 249 27.59 0.44 -4.76
CA SER A 249 26.44 0.37 -5.68
C SER A 249 26.47 -0.92 -6.48
N GLU A 250 27.62 -1.22 -7.09
CA GLU A 250 27.83 -2.41 -7.90
C GLU A 250 27.50 -3.68 -7.11
N VAL A 251 28.06 -3.83 -5.90
CA VAL A 251 27.86 -5.04 -5.10
C VAL A 251 26.46 -5.11 -4.50
N TYR A 252 26.05 -4.10 -3.75
CA TYR A 252 24.86 -4.19 -2.88
C TYR A 252 23.57 -3.67 -3.52
N LEU A 253 23.64 -2.86 -4.57
CA LEU A 253 22.46 -2.27 -5.20
C LEU A 253 22.19 -2.83 -6.61
N GLU A 254 23.22 -3.21 -7.35
CA GLU A 254 23.10 -3.67 -8.73
C GLU A 254 23.10 -5.20 -8.82
N ASN A 255 24.05 -5.87 -8.15
CA ASN A 255 24.23 -7.32 -8.24
C ASN A 255 23.59 -8.11 -7.09
N GLN A 256 22.77 -7.46 -6.26
CA GLN A 256 22.04 -8.10 -5.16
C GLN A 256 20.54 -8.13 -5.44
N ASN A 257 19.97 -9.32 -5.44
CA ASN A 257 18.54 -9.60 -5.25
C ASN A 257 18.25 -10.06 -3.82
N VAL A 258 17.00 -9.92 -3.40
CA VAL A 258 16.58 -10.11 -2.00
C VAL A 258 15.48 -11.16 -1.87
N ARG A 259 15.52 -11.94 -0.79
CA ARG A 259 14.55 -12.98 -0.46
C ARG A 259 14.13 -12.85 1.00
N PRO A 260 13.35 -11.82 1.37
CA PRO A 260 12.92 -11.63 2.75
C PRO A 260 12.26 -12.88 3.35
N GLN A 261 12.68 -13.33 4.52
CA GLN A 261 12.06 -14.37 5.31
C GLN A 261 10.66 -13.91 5.73
N LEU A 262 9.66 -14.70 5.35
CA LEU A 262 8.26 -14.32 5.55
C LEU A 262 7.91 -14.19 7.04
N ASP A 263 8.45 -15.03 7.92
CA ASP A 263 8.16 -14.97 9.36
C ASP A 263 8.68 -13.69 10.02
N ARG A 264 9.84 -13.18 9.59
CA ARG A 264 10.40 -11.92 10.06
C ARG A 264 9.65 -10.74 9.46
N LEU A 265 9.45 -10.74 8.14
CA LEU A 265 8.73 -9.68 7.43
C LEU A 265 7.27 -9.53 7.89
N LYS A 266 6.63 -10.64 8.29
CA LYS A 266 5.29 -10.64 8.89
C LYS A 266 5.19 -9.68 10.07
N ASN A 267 6.23 -9.61 10.91
CA ASN A 267 6.22 -8.72 12.08
C ASN A 267 6.22 -7.25 11.65
N THR A 268 7.01 -6.87 10.64
CA THR A 268 7.01 -5.52 10.06
C THR A 268 5.64 -5.16 9.47
N LEU A 269 4.98 -6.09 8.78
CA LEU A 269 3.63 -5.85 8.24
C LEU A 269 2.56 -5.72 9.33
N LEU A 270 2.67 -6.48 10.42
CA LEU A 270 1.80 -6.35 11.58
C LEU A 270 1.99 -5.01 12.28
N GLU A 271 3.24 -4.55 12.41
CA GLU A 271 3.58 -3.23 12.92
C GLU A 271 3.02 -2.13 12.02
N ALA A 272 3.24 -2.20 10.71
CA ALA A 272 2.66 -1.27 9.73
C ALA A 272 1.15 -1.17 9.89
N ARG A 273 0.47 -2.31 10.07
CA ARG A 273 -0.96 -2.35 10.31
C ARG A 273 -1.35 -1.66 11.62
N SER A 274 -0.61 -1.87 12.70
CA SER A 274 -0.84 -1.17 13.98
C SER A 274 -0.64 0.34 13.91
N LEU A 275 0.20 0.78 12.98
CA LEU A 275 0.43 2.19 12.68
C LEU A 275 -0.71 2.80 11.86
N LEU A 276 -1.52 2.00 11.16
CA LEU A 276 -2.71 2.54 10.50
C LEU A 276 -3.78 2.91 11.53
N PRO A 277 -4.71 3.81 11.16
CA PRO A 277 -5.90 4.09 11.96
C PRO A 277 -6.66 2.80 12.30
N HIS A 278 -6.52 2.31 13.53
CA HIS A 278 -7.31 1.19 14.04
C HIS A 278 -8.17 1.61 15.21
N ASN A 279 -9.44 1.22 15.11
CA ASN A 279 -10.39 1.20 16.20
C ASN A 279 -9.75 0.48 17.39
N SER A 280 -9.77 1.16 18.52
CA SER A 280 -9.61 0.55 19.84
C SER A 280 -10.47 -0.71 19.94
N LYS A 281 -9.85 -1.75 20.49
CA LYS A 281 -10.34 -3.12 20.68
C LYS A 281 -11.84 -3.20 20.98
N GLU A 282 -12.48 -4.18 20.35
CA GLU A 282 -13.76 -4.74 20.79
C GLU A 282 -13.73 -4.94 22.31
N ALA A 283 -14.64 -4.25 23.00
CA ALA A 283 -15.00 -4.45 24.39
C ALA A 283 -16.50 -4.75 24.46
#